data_AF-A0A147JSY1-F1
#
_entry.id   AF-A0A147JSY1-F1
#
_cell.length_a   1.000
_cell.length_b   1.000
_cell.length_c   1.000
_cell.angle_alpha   90.00
_cell.angle_beta   90.00
_cell.angle_gamma   90.00
#
_symmetry.space_group_name_H-M   'P 1'
#
loop_
_entity.id
_entity.type
_entity.pdbx_description
1 polymer ?
#
loop_
_entity_poly.entity_id
_entity_poly.type
_entity_poly.pdbx_seq_one_letter_code
_entity_poly.pdbx_strand_id
1 'polypeptide(L)'
;MLDVLAYVLFGLFLLMVPGFLFTLVLYPRKESLDFWQRMGVSLGLGVLVLIYLGFVLAQPGLKMLTLAPFVLAVFGVCLLFALIAYWRGGLEVAIIYERALMRKISKLRQPKPVPPEEKPIPLKLPPSSKEPPTPPEEKPAPPPEERPAPPEEQPAQPPQPPEEKQGGESV
;
A
#
# COMPACT_ATOMS: atom_id res chain seq x y z
N MET A 1 -18.60 22.92 -1.49
CA MET A 1 -17.22 22.40 -1.74
C MET A 1 -16.96 21.13 -0.94
N LEU A 2 -17.31 21.10 0.35
CA LEU A 2 -17.19 19.89 1.18
C LEU A 2 -17.96 18.69 0.62
N ASP A 3 -19.14 18.90 0.03
CA ASP A 3 -19.95 17.83 -0.57
C ASP A 3 -19.22 17.13 -1.71
N VAL A 4 -18.62 17.90 -2.61
CA VAL A 4 -17.84 17.36 -3.73
C VAL A 4 -16.66 16.55 -3.20
N LEU A 5 -15.94 17.08 -2.21
CA LEU A 5 -14.83 16.37 -1.58
C LEU A 5 -15.31 15.05 -0.94
N ALA A 6 -16.46 15.06 -0.28
CA ALA A 6 -17.06 13.87 0.32
C ALA A 6 -17.41 12.82 -0.74
N TYR A 7 -18.04 13.21 -1.86
CA TYR A 7 -18.34 12.28 -2.95
C TYR A 7 -17.08 11.70 -3.60
N VAL A 8 -16.04 12.52 -3.80
CA VAL A 8 -14.76 12.05 -4.35
C VAL A 8 -14.08 11.07 -3.39
N LEU A 9 -14.02 11.39 -2.10
CA LEU A 9 -13.47 10.46 -1.08
C LEU A 9 -14.27 9.17 -1.01
N PHE A 10 -15.60 9.28 -1.08
CA PHE A 10 -16.49 8.13 -1.01
C PHE A 10 -16.34 7.23 -2.24
N GLY A 11 -16.26 7.81 -3.44
CA GLY A 11 -16.00 7.06 -4.67
C GLY A 11 -14.62 6.39 -4.64
N LEU A 12 -13.59 7.11 -4.20
CA LEU A 12 -12.25 6.54 -4.02
C LEU A 12 -12.26 5.41 -3.00
N PHE A 13 -12.97 5.56 -1.88
CA PHE A 13 -13.13 4.52 -0.87
C PHE A 13 -13.85 3.29 -1.42
N LEU A 14 -14.97 3.47 -2.13
CA LEU A 14 -15.70 2.39 -2.79
C LEU A 14 -14.86 1.66 -3.85
N LEU A 15 -13.90 2.34 -4.46
CA LEU A 15 -12.94 1.72 -5.37
C LEU A 15 -11.84 0.97 -4.61
N MET A 16 -11.24 1.62 -3.62
CA MET A 16 -10.07 1.13 -2.89
C MET A 16 -10.37 -0.09 -2.05
N VAL A 17 -11.47 -0.04 -1.30
CA VAL A 17 -11.81 -1.03 -0.27
C VAL A 17 -12.01 -2.44 -0.86
N PRO A 18 -12.91 -2.67 -1.84
CA PRO A 18 -13.12 -4.01 -2.38
C PRO A 18 -11.84 -4.56 -3.02
N GLY A 19 -11.08 -3.72 -3.72
CA GLY A 19 -9.81 -4.11 -4.31
C GLY A 19 -8.76 -4.48 -3.27
N PHE A 20 -8.65 -3.72 -2.19
CA PHE A 20 -7.74 -4.00 -1.08
C PHE A 20 -8.12 -5.30 -0.36
N LEU A 21 -9.40 -5.49 -0.05
CA LEU A 21 -9.92 -6.74 0.51
C LEU A 21 -9.60 -7.94 -0.38
N PHE A 22 -9.78 -7.80 -1.69
CA PHE A 22 -9.44 -8.86 -2.62
C PHE A 22 -7.93 -9.16 -2.64
N THR A 23 -7.08 -8.14 -2.53
CA THR A 23 -5.63 -8.37 -2.40
C THR A 23 -5.25 -9.09 -1.12
N LEU A 24 -5.96 -8.86 0.00
CA LEU A 24 -5.74 -9.61 1.23
C LEU A 24 -6.16 -11.08 1.10
N VAL A 25 -7.23 -11.35 0.34
CA VAL A 25 -7.65 -12.71 0.00
C VAL A 25 -6.59 -13.40 -0.86
N LEU A 26 -6.14 -12.76 -1.94
CA LEU A 26 -5.16 -13.35 -2.87
C LEU A 26 -3.78 -13.51 -2.24
N TYR A 27 -3.25 -12.44 -1.63
CA TYR A 27 -1.90 -12.32 -1.11
C TYR A 27 -1.88 -12.07 0.41
N PRO A 28 -2.30 -13.06 1.22
CA PRO A 28 -2.40 -12.89 2.67
C PRO A 28 -1.03 -12.63 3.32
N ARG A 29 0.08 -13.10 2.74
CA ARG A 29 1.42 -12.96 3.31
C ARG A 29 2.06 -11.61 2.99
N LYS A 30 2.44 -10.87 4.02
CA LYS A 30 3.15 -9.58 3.97
C LYS A 30 4.46 -9.57 3.17
N GLU A 31 5.11 -10.72 3.03
CA GLU A 31 6.40 -10.86 2.32
C GLU A 31 6.27 -10.97 0.80
N SER A 32 5.05 -11.14 0.26
CA SER A 32 4.90 -11.42 -1.18
C SER A 32 4.81 -10.18 -2.08
N LEU A 33 4.40 -9.02 -1.53
CA LEU A 33 4.27 -7.77 -2.30
C LEU A 33 4.60 -6.57 -1.42
N ASP A 34 5.40 -5.65 -1.96
CA ASP A 34 5.68 -4.35 -1.37
C ASP A 34 4.40 -3.52 -1.20
N PHE A 35 4.41 -2.59 -0.25
CA PHE A 35 3.25 -1.72 0.04
C PHE A 35 2.73 -0.98 -1.21
N TRP A 36 3.64 -0.46 -2.03
CA TRP A 36 3.29 0.23 -3.28
C TRP A 36 2.69 -0.70 -4.33
N GLN A 37 3.22 -1.92 -4.46
CA GLN A 37 2.67 -2.92 -5.37
C GLN A 37 1.28 -3.37 -4.89
N ARG A 38 1.09 -3.61 -3.59
CA ARG A 38 -0.23 -3.91 -3.01
C ARG A 38 -1.23 -2.81 -3.30
N MET A 39 -0.82 -1.55 -3.17
CA MET A 39 -1.66 -0.40 -3.50
C MET A 39 -2.03 -0.32 -4.98
N GLY A 40 -1.07 -0.54 -5.89
CA GLY A 40 -1.35 -0.56 -7.33
C GLY A 40 -2.28 -1.70 -7.71
N VAL A 41 -2.01 -2.90 -7.22
CA VAL A 41 -2.79 -4.11 -7.51
C VAL A 41 -4.21 -4.00 -6.94
N SER A 42 -4.37 -3.47 -5.73
CA SER A 42 -5.70 -3.23 -5.15
C SER A 42 -6.49 -2.15 -5.89
N LEU A 43 -5.84 -1.12 -6.42
CA LEU A 43 -6.55 -0.13 -7.25
C LEU A 43 -7.05 -0.76 -8.55
N GLY A 44 -6.20 -1.53 -9.25
CA GLY A 44 -6.60 -2.27 -10.46
C GLY A 44 -7.71 -3.28 -10.20
N LEU A 45 -7.61 -4.05 -9.11
CA LEU A 45 -8.65 -4.99 -8.69
C LEU A 45 -9.95 -4.29 -8.28
N GLY A 46 -9.86 -3.15 -7.62
CA GLY A 46 -11.02 -2.31 -7.31
C GLY A 46 -11.78 -1.94 -8.57
N VAL A 47 -11.08 -1.43 -9.60
CA VAL A 47 -11.69 -1.08 -10.88
C VAL A 47 -12.34 -2.31 -11.52
N LEU A 48 -11.63 -3.43 -11.57
CA LEU A 48 -12.13 -4.68 -12.15
C LEU A 48 -13.40 -5.17 -11.45
N VAL A 49 -13.42 -5.15 -10.12
CA VAL A 49 -14.58 -5.55 -9.31
C VAL A 49 -15.75 -4.60 -9.55
N LEU A 50 -15.54 -3.29 -9.57
CA LEU A 50 -16.63 -2.33 -9.83
C LEU A 50 -17.21 -2.46 -11.24
N ILE A 51 -16.37 -2.68 -12.25
CA ILE A 51 -16.83 -2.92 -13.64
C ILE A 51 -17.66 -4.20 -13.69
N TYR A 52 -17.17 -5.29 -13.10
CA TYR A 52 -17.89 -6.55 -13.04
C TYR A 52 -19.24 -6.38 -12.32
N LEU A 53 -19.26 -5.68 -11.19
CA LEU A 53 -20.47 -5.43 -10.43
C LEU A 53 -21.47 -4.58 -11.21
N GLY A 54 -20.99 -3.52 -11.88
CA GLY A 54 -21.80 -2.68 -12.76
C GLY A 54 -22.39 -3.50 -13.91
N PHE A 55 -21.63 -4.41 -14.50
CA PHE A 55 -22.11 -5.32 -15.54
C PHE A 55 -23.17 -6.29 -15.01
N VAL A 56 -22.97 -6.90 -13.84
CA VAL A 56 -23.94 -7.79 -13.20
C VAL A 56 -25.23 -7.05 -12.86
N LEU A 57 -25.14 -5.82 -12.35
CA LEU A 57 -26.29 -4.97 -12.04
C LEU A 57 -27.01 -4.47 -13.30
N ALA A 58 -26.30 -4.33 -14.42
CA ALA A 58 -26.86 -3.96 -15.72
C ALA A 58 -27.63 -5.08 -16.43
N GLN A 59 -27.61 -6.31 -15.88
CA GLN A 59 -28.36 -7.42 -16.47
C GLN A 59 -29.87 -7.11 -16.54
N PRO A 60 -30.51 -7.36 -17.71
CA PRO A 60 -31.92 -7.09 -17.93
C PRO A 60 -32.77 -8.07 -17.13
N GLY A 61 -33.08 -7.69 -15.90
CA GLY A 61 -33.82 -8.50 -14.93
C GLY A 61 -33.78 -7.90 -13.54
N LEU A 62 -32.68 -7.20 -13.20
CA LEU A 62 -32.53 -6.58 -11.89
C LEU A 62 -33.03 -5.14 -11.81
N LYS A 63 -33.20 -4.40 -12.93
CA LYS A 63 -33.77 -3.02 -13.02
C LYS A 63 -33.44 -2.09 -11.83
N MET A 64 -32.27 -2.27 -11.25
CA MET A 64 -31.80 -1.68 -10.01
C MET A 64 -30.46 -1.00 -10.31
N LEU A 65 -30.41 -0.20 -11.37
CA LEU A 65 -29.29 0.68 -11.69
C LEU A 65 -29.27 1.94 -10.81
N THR A 66 -29.98 1.91 -9.69
CA THR A 66 -29.97 2.97 -8.69
C THR A 66 -28.67 2.90 -7.89
N LEU A 67 -28.24 4.03 -7.35
CA LEU A 67 -27.02 4.10 -6.53
C LEU A 67 -27.10 3.15 -5.31
N ALA A 68 -28.28 3.04 -4.70
CA ALA A 68 -28.50 2.23 -3.50
C ALA A 68 -28.16 0.72 -3.67
N PRO A 69 -28.75 -0.02 -4.63
CA PRO A 69 -28.42 -1.42 -4.87
C PRO A 69 -26.96 -1.62 -5.33
N PHE A 70 -26.38 -0.66 -6.04
CA PHE A 70 -24.95 -0.69 -6.37
C PHE A 70 -24.08 -0.64 -5.12
N VAL A 71 -24.30 0.36 -4.25
CA VAL A 71 -23.57 0.48 -2.98
C VAL A 71 -23.79 -0.76 -2.11
N LEU A 72 -25.02 -1.25 -2.01
CA LEU A 72 -25.35 -2.45 -1.25
C LEU A 72 -24.61 -3.69 -1.79
N ALA A 73 -24.54 -3.85 -3.11
CA ALA A 73 -23.78 -4.94 -3.74
C ALA A 73 -22.28 -4.82 -3.46
N VAL A 74 -21.70 -3.61 -3.55
CA VAL A 74 -20.29 -3.37 -3.21
C VAL A 74 -20.04 -3.77 -1.75
N PHE A 75 -20.89 -3.33 -0.82
CA PHE A 75 -20.80 -3.73 0.58
C PHE A 75 -20.92 -5.23 0.78
N GLY A 76 -21.85 -5.89 0.09
CA GLY A 76 -22.00 -7.35 0.13
C GLY A 76 -20.74 -8.09 -0.33
N VAL A 77 -20.14 -7.65 -1.43
CA VAL A 77 -18.87 -8.21 -1.94
C VAL A 77 -17.72 -7.92 -0.99
N CYS A 78 -17.64 -6.71 -0.42
CA CYS A 78 -16.64 -6.37 0.60
C CYS A 78 -16.76 -7.28 1.83
N LEU A 79 -17.98 -7.52 2.34
CA LEU A 79 -18.22 -8.42 3.47
C LEU A 79 -17.84 -9.86 3.12
N LEU A 80 -18.17 -10.31 1.91
CA LEU A 80 -17.80 -11.65 1.43
C LEU A 80 -16.27 -11.80 1.38
N PHE A 81 -15.54 -10.85 0.79
CA PHE A 81 -14.09 -10.88 0.78
C PHE A 81 -13.48 -10.74 2.17
N ALA A 82 -14.09 -9.95 3.06
CA ALA A 82 -13.65 -9.84 4.44
C ALA A 82 -13.78 -11.18 5.17
N LEU A 83 -14.89 -11.90 4.96
CA LEU A 83 -15.14 -13.20 5.55
C LEU A 83 -14.18 -14.26 4.99
N ILE A 84 -13.93 -14.27 3.69
CA ILE A 84 -12.97 -15.17 3.05
C ILE A 84 -11.54 -14.86 3.56
N ALA A 85 -11.18 -13.57 3.63
CA ALA A 85 -9.89 -13.14 4.18
C ALA A 85 -9.76 -13.53 5.66
N TYR A 86 -10.85 -13.47 6.43
CA TYR A 86 -10.89 -13.92 7.83
C TYR A 86 -10.59 -15.40 7.95
N TRP A 87 -11.34 -16.25 7.24
CA TRP A 87 -11.14 -17.70 7.27
C TRP A 87 -9.78 -18.13 6.74
N ARG A 88 -9.23 -17.40 5.76
CA ARG A 88 -7.93 -17.68 5.18
C ARG A 88 -6.75 -17.17 6.02
N GLY A 89 -7.01 -16.53 7.17
CA GLY A 89 -5.98 -15.98 8.06
C GLY A 89 -5.34 -14.69 7.55
N GLY A 90 -5.88 -14.07 6.49
CA GLY A 90 -5.40 -12.78 5.97
C GLY A 90 -5.60 -11.61 6.95
N LEU A 91 -6.57 -11.74 7.87
CA LEU A 91 -6.80 -10.74 8.92
C LEU A 91 -5.69 -10.70 9.98
N GLU A 92 -4.88 -11.75 10.16
CA GLU A 92 -3.71 -11.65 11.04
C GLU A 92 -2.75 -10.56 10.58
N VAL A 93 -2.54 -10.42 9.27
CA VAL A 93 -1.66 -9.39 8.72
C VAL A 93 -2.25 -8.01 8.93
N ALA A 94 -3.54 -7.82 8.68
CA ALA A 94 -4.21 -6.55 8.97
C ALA A 94 -4.12 -6.17 10.45
N ILE A 95 -4.36 -7.11 11.37
CA ILE A 95 -4.25 -6.90 12.82
C ILE A 95 -2.80 -6.58 13.24
N ILE A 96 -1.81 -7.23 12.63
CA ILE A 96 -0.39 -6.93 12.88
C ILE A 96 -0.02 -5.53 12.38
N TYR A 97 -0.49 -5.12 11.20
CA TYR A 97 -0.27 -3.78 10.67
C TYR A 97 -0.97 -2.71 11.50
N GLU A 98 -2.20 -2.95 11.93
CA GLU A 98 -2.95 -2.06 12.81
C GLU A 98 -2.23 -1.87 14.15
N ARG A 99 -1.73 -2.96 14.76
CA ARG A 99 -0.90 -2.90 15.97
C ARG A 99 0.42 -2.16 15.74
N ALA A 100 1.07 -2.35 14.59
CA ALA A 100 2.32 -1.66 14.26
C ALA A 100 2.09 -0.15 14.05
N LEU A 101 0.98 0.22 13.41
CA LEU A 101 0.59 1.60 13.19
C LEU A 101 0.23 2.28 14.52
N MET A 102 -0.57 1.62 15.36
CA MET A 102 -0.91 2.08 16.72
C MET A 102 0.35 2.34 17.56
N ARG A 103 1.37 1.46 17.48
CA ARG A 103 2.66 1.70 18.17
C ARG A 103 3.41 2.92 17.64
N LYS A 104 3.37 3.19 16.33
CA LYS A 104 4.00 4.41 15.77
C LYS A 104 3.28 5.66 16.24
N ILE A 105 1.94 5.65 16.25
CA ILE A 105 1.14 6.78 16.72
C ILE A 105 1.32 6.99 18.22
N SER A 106 1.40 5.93 19.03
CA SER A 106 1.66 6.05 20.48
C SER A 106 3.05 6.62 20.76
N LYS A 107 4.06 6.29 19.94
CA LYS A 107 5.41 6.87 20.02
C LYS A 107 5.43 8.36 19.68
N LEU A 108 4.63 8.79 18.69
CA LEU A 108 4.49 10.21 18.34
C LEU A 108 3.76 11.02 19.42
N ARG A 109 2.94 10.35 20.25
CA ARG A 109 2.21 10.96 21.36
C ARG A 109 3.01 11.06 22.66
N GLN A 110 4.21 10.48 22.74
CA GLN A 110 5.12 10.72 23.87
C GLN A 110 5.58 12.18 23.81
N PRO A 111 5.18 13.05 24.77
CA PRO A 111 5.69 14.40 24.84
C PRO A 111 7.21 14.30 24.98
N LYS A 112 7.94 14.96 24.08
CA LYS A 112 9.39 15.13 24.19
C LYS A 112 9.67 15.59 25.63
N PRO A 113 10.49 14.86 26.43
CA PRO A 113 10.81 15.31 27.76
C PRO A 113 11.45 16.69 27.62
N VAL A 114 10.76 17.70 28.15
CA VAL A 114 11.30 19.07 28.19
C VAL A 114 12.61 18.97 28.96
N PRO A 115 13.76 19.34 28.35
CA PRO A 115 15.04 19.33 29.05
C PRO A 115 14.86 20.15 30.33
N PRO A 116 15.24 19.62 31.51
CA PRO A 116 15.08 20.33 32.76
C PRO A 116 15.81 21.67 32.66
N GLU A 117 15.04 22.74 32.87
CA GLU A 117 15.46 24.13 32.93
C GLU A 117 16.78 24.24 33.70
N GLU A 118 17.87 24.54 32.97
CA GLU A 118 19.19 24.78 33.54
C GLU A 118 19.08 25.94 34.54
N LYS A 119 19.23 25.62 35.82
CA LYS A 119 19.44 26.63 36.87
C LYS A 119 20.62 27.52 36.47
N PRO A 120 20.54 28.86 36.65
CA PRO A 120 21.64 29.75 36.32
C PRO A 120 22.87 29.41 37.16
N ILE A 121 23.93 28.95 36.51
CA ILE A 121 25.25 28.77 37.13
C ILE A 121 25.87 30.17 37.31
N PRO A 122 26.37 30.54 38.52
CA PRO A 122 27.03 31.81 38.73
C PRO A 122 28.31 31.89 37.88
N LEU A 123 28.43 32.96 37.09
CA LEU A 123 29.63 33.32 36.34
C LEU A 123 30.86 33.28 37.25
N LYS A 124 31.72 32.29 37.02
CA LYS A 124 33.10 32.30 37.49
C LYS A 124 33.98 32.30 36.25
N LEU A 125 34.52 33.48 35.91
CA LEU A 125 35.58 33.62 34.92
C LEU A 125 36.81 32.80 35.36
N PRO A 126 37.49 32.16 34.40
CA PRO A 126 38.94 32.13 34.42
C PRO A 126 39.55 32.62 33.09
N PRO A 127 40.87 32.86 33.09
CA PRO A 127 41.52 33.81 32.21
C PRO A 127 42.02 33.18 30.90
N SER A 128 42.11 34.04 29.88
CA SER A 128 43.22 34.20 28.95
C SER A 128 44.20 33.02 28.85
N SER A 129 44.15 32.27 27.75
CA SER A 129 45.34 31.67 27.16
C SER A 129 45.16 31.46 25.66
N LYS A 130 46.20 31.90 24.94
CA LYS A 130 46.40 31.83 23.49
C LYS A 130 46.59 30.39 23.06
N GLU A 131 45.94 29.97 21.99
CA GLU A 131 46.46 28.92 21.10
C GLU A 131 45.94 29.12 19.67
N PRO A 132 46.79 29.00 18.62
CA PRO A 132 46.41 29.22 17.23
C PRO A 132 45.75 27.98 16.60
N PRO A 133 44.90 28.15 15.57
CA PRO A 133 44.21 27.04 14.93
C PRO A 133 45.13 26.22 14.02
N THR A 134 45.11 24.90 14.22
CA THR A 134 45.68 23.88 13.33
C THR A 134 44.77 23.74 12.08
N PRO A 135 45.33 23.62 10.86
CA PRO A 135 44.52 23.54 9.64
C PRO A 135 43.82 22.16 9.51
N PRO A 136 42.63 22.10 8.89
CA PRO A 136 41.83 20.89 8.80
C PRO A 136 42.46 19.86 7.86
N GLU A 137 42.57 18.63 8.37
CA GLU A 137 43.01 17.44 7.65
C GLU A 137 42.01 17.12 6.52
N GLU A 138 42.50 17.18 5.28
CA GLU A 138 41.76 16.91 4.06
C GLU A 138 41.46 15.41 3.98
N LYS A 139 40.20 15.04 4.23
CA LYS A 139 39.72 13.65 4.19
C LYS A 139 39.64 13.18 2.73
N PRO A 140 40.31 12.08 2.33
CA PRO A 140 40.24 11.59 0.95
C PRO A 140 38.82 11.15 0.58
N ALA A 141 38.39 11.50 -0.63
CA ALA A 141 37.12 11.09 -1.20
C ALA A 141 37.01 9.56 -1.31
N PRO A 142 35.83 8.97 -1.03
CA PRO A 142 35.62 7.53 -1.24
C PRO A 142 35.68 7.18 -2.74
N PRO A 143 36.18 5.97 -3.08
CA PRO A 143 36.27 5.51 -4.46
C PRO A 143 34.88 5.32 -5.09
N PRO A 144 34.77 5.49 -6.42
CA PRO A 144 33.49 5.39 -7.13
C PRO A 144 32.89 3.99 -7.01
N GLU A 145 31.62 3.92 -6.57
CA GLU A 145 30.82 2.70 -6.59
C GLU A 145 30.74 2.14 -8.02
N GLU A 146 31.30 0.94 -8.21
CA GLU A 146 31.08 0.13 -9.41
C GLU A 146 29.58 -0.16 -9.53
N ARG A 147 28.95 0.46 -10.54
CA ARG A 147 27.59 0.12 -10.93
C ARG A 147 27.58 -1.32 -11.49
N PRO A 148 26.72 -2.22 -10.97
CA PRO A 148 26.51 -3.52 -11.59
C PRO A 148 26.02 -3.37 -13.03
N ALA A 149 26.57 -4.18 -13.93
CA ALA A 149 26.15 -4.25 -15.32
C ALA A 149 24.65 -4.61 -15.44
N PRO A 150 23.93 -4.07 -16.45
CA PRO A 150 22.54 -4.40 -16.67
C PRO A 150 22.34 -5.88 -17.04
N PRO A 151 21.25 -6.52 -16.60
CA PRO A 151 20.96 -7.91 -16.94
C PRO A 151 20.80 -8.08 -18.46
N GLU A 152 21.45 -9.09 -19.02
CA GLU A 152 21.25 -9.50 -20.43
C GLU A 152 19.77 -9.84 -20.69
N GLU A 153 19.16 -9.15 -21.64
CA GLU A 153 17.82 -9.47 -22.15
C GLU A 153 17.84 -10.87 -22.79
N GLN A 154 17.12 -11.82 -22.18
CA GLN A 154 16.80 -13.09 -22.82
C GLN A 154 15.79 -12.84 -23.96
N PRO A 155 16.06 -13.32 -25.18
CA PRO A 155 15.14 -13.15 -26.30
C PRO A 155 13.83 -13.91 -26.07
N ALA A 156 12.72 -13.22 -26.32
CA ALA A 156 11.37 -13.74 -26.18
C ALA A 156 11.14 -14.99 -27.06
N GLN A 157 10.62 -16.06 -26.45
CA GLN A 157 10.16 -17.22 -27.19
C GLN A 157 8.96 -16.84 -28.09
N PRO A 158 8.95 -17.28 -29.36
CA PRO A 158 7.83 -17.03 -30.25
C PRO A 158 6.57 -17.81 -29.80
N PRO A 159 5.38 -17.22 -29.99
CA PRO A 159 4.12 -17.83 -29.58
C PRO A 159 3.86 -19.12 -30.35
N GLN A 160 3.46 -20.18 -29.63
CA GLN A 160 3.03 -21.43 -30.23
C GLN A 160 1.65 -21.26 -30.90
N PRO A 161 1.43 -21.88 -32.07
CA PRO A 161 0.14 -21.83 -32.76
C PRO A 161 -0.93 -22.63 -31.98
N PRO A 162 -2.20 -22.19 -32.01
CA PRO A 162 -3.28 -22.84 -31.29
C PRO A 162 -3.59 -24.23 -31.85
N GLU A 163 -3.67 -25.23 -30.97
CA GLU A 163 -4.15 -26.57 -31.29
C GLU A 163 -5.61 -26.51 -31.77
N GLU A 164 -5.79 -26.85 -33.04
CA GLU A 164 -7.07 -27.01 -33.69
C GLU A 164 -7.73 -28.30 -33.14
N LYS A 165 -8.61 -28.14 -32.14
CA LYS A 165 -9.45 -29.25 -31.67
C LYS A 165 -10.48 -29.59 -32.76
N GLN A 166 -10.17 -30.60 -33.55
CA GLN A 166 -11.16 -31.35 -34.34
C GLN A 166 -12.19 -31.96 -33.39
N GLY A 167 -13.34 -31.30 -33.28
CA GLY A 167 -14.54 -31.85 -32.67
C GLY A 167 -15.13 -32.90 -33.58
N GLY A 168 -14.90 -34.16 -33.25
CA GLY A 168 -15.54 -35.31 -33.88
C GLY A 168 -17.04 -35.33 -33.60
N GLU A 169 -17.77 -35.44 -34.69
CA GLU A 169 -19.18 -35.79 -34.78
C GLU A 169 -19.37 -37.27 -34.37
N SER A 170 -20.26 -37.55 -33.42
CA SER A 170 -20.64 -38.93 -33.08
C SER A 170 -22.01 -38.97 -32.39
N VAL A 171 -23.01 -39.33 -33.20
CA VAL A 171 -24.24 -40.11 -32.90
C VAL A 171 -25.28 -39.50 -31.98
#